data_AF-Q2PP42-F1
#
_entry.id   AF-Q2PP42-F1
#
_cell.length_a   1.000
_cell.length_b   1.000
_cell.length_c   1.000
_cell.angle_alpha   90.00
_cell.angle_beta   90.00
_cell.angle_gamma   90.00
#
_symmetry.space_group_name_H-M   'P 1'
#
loop_
_entity.id
_entity.type
_entity.pdbx_description
1 polymer ?
#
loop_
_entity_poly.entity_id
_entity_poly.type
_entity_poly.pdbx_seq_one_letter_code
_entity_poly.pdbx_strand_id
1 'polypeptide(L)'
;MGAFTESQEALVTSSYETFKQNASDLSVLFYTFILEKAPGAKNLFSFLKDSDGVPKDNPNLKAHAAKVFELVVDSAVQLRTKGAVVIADANLGPVHVQKGVTDAHFVVVKEALLKTVKEATGAKWSDELSNAWEVAYDELAAAIKKAMG
;
A
#
# COMPACT_ATOMS: atom_id res chain seq x y z
N MET A 1 15.32 16.30 -5.07
CA MET A 1 14.96 15.04 -4.41
C MET A 1 16.26 14.30 -4.12
N GLY A 2 16.56 14.00 -2.85
CA GLY A 2 17.73 13.18 -2.50
C GLY A 2 17.48 11.70 -2.81
N ALA A 3 18.53 10.92 -3.03
CA ALA A 3 18.43 9.47 -3.20
C ALA A 3 17.82 8.82 -1.95
N PHE A 4 17.03 7.76 -2.13
CA PHE A 4 16.44 6.99 -1.03
C PHE A 4 17.55 6.37 -0.17
N THR A 5 17.53 6.65 1.12
CA THR A 5 18.65 6.36 2.03
C THR A 5 18.53 4.98 2.68
N GLU A 6 19.64 4.47 3.21
CA GLU A 6 19.66 3.22 3.99
C GLU A 6 18.79 3.31 5.24
N SER A 7 18.76 4.48 5.90
CA SER A 7 17.89 4.72 7.05
C SER A 7 16.40 4.67 6.67
N GLN A 8 16.03 5.21 5.50
CA GLN A 8 14.65 5.12 5.00
C GLN A 8 14.26 3.68 4.67
N GLU A 9 15.13 2.90 4.02
CA GLU A 9 14.89 1.47 3.79
C GLU A 9 14.71 0.72 5.12
N ALA A 10 15.61 0.95 6.08
CA ALA A 10 15.54 0.32 7.40
C ALA A 10 14.24 0.66 8.14
N LEU A 11 13.75 1.91 8.04
CA LEU A 11 12.47 2.32 8.64
C LEU A 11 11.28 1.56 8.03
N VAL A 12 11.21 1.48 6.70
CA VAL A 12 10.12 0.77 6.00
C VAL A 12 10.16 -0.73 6.31
N THR A 13 11.32 -1.36 6.15
CA THR A 13 11.50 -2.80 6.37
C THR A 13 11.24 -3.20 7.81
N SER A 14 11.85 -2.52 8.79
CA SER A 14 11.69 -2.87 10.22
C SER A 14 10.27 -2.61 10.75
N SER A 15 9.60 -1.56 10.28
CA SER A 15 8.21 -1.30 10.66
C SER A 15 7.28 -2.38 10.09
N TYR A 16 7.44 -2.76 8.82
CA TYR A 16 6.67 -3.85 8.21
C TYR A 16 6.86 -5.19 8.93
N GLU A 17 8.11 -5.54 9.24
CA GLU A 17 8.45 -6.77 9.98
C GLU A 17 7.76 -6.84 11.36
N THR A 18 7.59 -5.69 12.01
CA THR A 18 6.90 -5.61 13.30
C THR A 18 5.41 -5.87 13.13
N PHE A 19 4.76 -5.22 12.16
CA PHE A 19 3.31 -5.22 12.09
C PHE A 19 2.70 -6.35 11.26
N LYS A 20 3.49 -7.05 10.42
CA LYS A 20 3.00 -8.20 9.65
C LYS A 20 2.46 -9.34 10.52
N GLN A 21 2.85 -9.40 11.81
CA GLN A 21 2.27 -10.34 12.78
C GLN A 21 0.77 -10.10 13.02
N ASN A 22 0.30 -8.87 12.82
CA ASN A 22 -1.09 -8.45 12.94
C ASN A 22 -1.72 -8.16 11.57
N ALA A 23 -1.20 -8.77 10.49
CA ALA A 23 -1.62 -8.49 9.11
C ALA A 23 -3.14 -8.66 8.90
N SER A 24 -3.79 -9.56 9.62
CA SER A 24 -5.24 -9.73 9.60
C SER A 24 -5.96 -8.43 9.99
N ASP A 25 -5.69 -7.90 11.17
CA ASP A 25 -6.36 -6.70 11.67
C ASP A 25 -5.99 -5.45 10.88
N LEU A 26 -4.73 -5.36 10.44
CA LEU A 26 -4.25 -4.26 9.61
C LEU A 26 -4.88 -4.25 8.23
N SER A 27 -5.15 -5.42 7.65
CA SER A 27 -5.85 -5.51 6.38
C SER A 27 -7.28 -4.95 6.48
N VAL A 28 -7.99 -5.27 7.56
CA VAL A 28 -9.33 -4.74 7.83
C VAL A 28 -9.27 -3.23 8.04
N LEU A 29 -8.30 -2.77 8.82
CA LEU A 29 -8.11 -1.34 9.10
C LEU A 29 -7.80 -0.55 7.82
N PHE A 30 -6.93 -1.07 6.97
CA PHE A 30 -6.56 -0.47 5.69
C PHE A 30 -7.77 -0.27 4.78
N TYR A 31 -8.59 -1.31 4.57
CA TYR A 31 -9.80 -1.16 3.76
C TYR A 31 -10.86 -0.29 4.43
N THR A 32 -10.92 -0.30 5.77
CA THR A 32 -11.81 0.61 6.51
C THR A 32 -11.46 2.05 6.20
N PHE A 33 -10.17 2.42 6.24
CA PHE A 33 -9.72 3.77 5.88
C PHE A 33 -9.94 4.13 4.41
N ILE A 34 -9.79 3.19 3.48
CA ILE A 34 -10.15 3.40 2.08
C ILE A 34 -11.64 3.74 1.96
N LEU A 35 -12.52 2.96 2.59
CA LEU A 35 -13.97 3.14 2.47
C LEU A 35 -14.49 4.34 3.25
N GLU A 36 -13.85 4.73 4.36
CA GLU A 36 -14.13 5.99 5.07
C GLU A 36 -13.90 7.20 4.16
N LYS A 37 -12.80 7.19 3.39
CA LYS A 37 -12.43 8.29 2.49
C LYS A 37 -13.22 8.26 1.18
N ALA A 38 -13.39 7.07 0.61
CA ALA A 38 -14.00 6.87 -0.69
C ALA A 38 -14.95 5.65 -0.67
N PRO A 39 -16.19 5.79 -0.16
CA PRO A 39 -17.16 4.70 -0.12
C PRO A 39 -17.41 4.06 -1.49
N GLY A 40 -17.35 4.86 -2.57
CA GLY A 40 -17.51 4.41 -3.94
C GLY A 40 -16.44 3.41 -4.42
N ALA A 41 -15.28 3.37 -3.77
CA ALA A 41 -14.21 2.42 -4.10
C ALA A 41 -14.59 0.96 -3.76
N LYS A 42 -15.62 0.74 -2.93
CA LYS A 42 -16.11 -0.60 -2.55
C LYS A 42 -16.33 -1.51 -3.76
N ASN A 43 -16.90 -0.97 -4.84
CA ASN A 43 -17.25 -1.74 -6.03
C ASN A 43 -16.04 -2.16 -6.89
N LEU A 44 -14.86 -1.58 -6.65
CA LEU A 44 -13.62 -1.94 -7.34
C LEU A 44 -13.03 -3.25 -6.79
N PHE A 45 -13.35 -3.58 -5.54
CA PHE A 45 -12.86 -4.76 -4.84
C PHE A 45 -13.92 -5.85 -4.79
N SER A 46 -13.71 -6.94 -5.55
CA SER A 46 -14.67 -8.05 -5.62
C SER A 46 -14.94 -8.70 -4.26
N PHE A 47 -13.96 -8.68 -3.34
CA PHE A 47 -14.10 -9.21 -1.98
C PHE A 47 -14.84 -8.26 -1.02
N LEU A 48 -15.20 -7.04 -1.44
CA LEU A 48 -16.00 -6.08 -0.66
C LEU A 48 -17.39 -5.84 -1.25
N LYS A 49 -17.60 -6.11 -2.53
CA LYS A 49 -18.81 -5.71 -3.27
C LYS A 49 -20.11 -6.11 -2.57
N ASP A 50 -20.18 -7.36 -2.11
CA ASP A 50 -21.40 -7.96 -1.54
C ASP A 50 -21.39 -8.05 0.00
N SER A 51 -20.39 -7.49 0.67
CA SER A 51 -20.30 -7.50 2.13
C SER A 51 -20.99 -6.30 2.77
N ASP A 52 -21.57 -6.49 3.95
CA ASP A 52 -21.97 -5.38 4.81
C ASP A 52 -20.73 -4.89 5.58
N GLY A 53 -20.17 -3.75 5.17
CA GLY A 53 -18.88 -3.24 5.65
C GLY A 53 -17.66 -4.05 5.18
N VAL A 54 -16.54 -3.92 5.91
CA VAL A 54 -15.27 -4.60 5.64
C VAL A 54 -15.27 -5.98 6.33
N PRO A 55 -15.19 -7.10 5.60
CA PRO A 55 -15.25 -8.43 6.18
C PRO A 55 -13.94 -8.77 6.92
N LYS A 56 -14.04 -9.14 8.20
CA LYS A 56 -12.87 -9.38 9.07
C LYS A 56 -12.07 -10.63 8.69
N ASP A 57 -12.75 -11.68 8.21
CA ASP A 57 -12.13 -12.98 7.94
C ASP A 57 -12.11 -13.37 6.46
N ASN A 58 -12.08 -12.38 5.57
CA ASN A 58 -11.99 -12.65 4.14
C ASN A 58 -10.52 -12.90 3.71
N PRO A 59 -10.17 -14.10 3.22
CA PRO A 59 -8.80 -14.41 2.83
C PRO A 59 -8.29 -13.60 1.63
N ASN A 60 -9.18 -13.25 0.68
CA ASN A 60 -8.80 -12.45 -0.49
C ASN A 60 -8.46 -11.01 -0.10
N LEU A 61 -9.22 -10.46 0.85
CA LEU A 61 -8.94 -9.14 1.42
C LEU A 61 -7.56 -9.13 2.09
N LYS A 62 -7.29 -10.11 2.96
CA LYS A 62 -6.01 -10.26 3.68
C LYS A 62 -4.84 -10.41 2.70
N ALA A 63 -4.98 -11.28 1.71
CA ALA A 63 -3.96 -11.53 0.70
C ALA A 63 -3.67 -10.28 -0.16
N HIS A 64 -4.71 -9.56 -0.59
CA HIS A 64 -4.52 -8.34 -1.37
C HIS A 64 -3.86 -7.24 -0.54
N ALA A 65 -4.27 -7.03 0.71
CA ALA A 65 -3.63 -6.06 1.59
C ALA A 65 -2.14 -6.39 1.77
N ALA A 66 -1.82 -7.65 2.14
CA ALA A 66 -0.44 -8.10 2.27
C ALA A 66 0.38 -7.80 1.02
N LYS A 67 -0.15 -8.13 -0.17
CA LYS A 67 0.54 -7.87 -1.44
C LYS A 67 0.83 -6.39 -1.67
N VAL A 68 -0.09 -5.50 -1.32
CA VAL A 68 0.13 -4.04 -1.43
C VAL A 68 1.27 -3.59 -0.52
N PHE A 69 1.25 -3.97 0.75
CA PHE A 69 2.32 -3.58 1.68
C PHE A 69 3.68 -4.18 1.26
N GLU A 70 3.72 -5.45 0.88
CA GLU A 70 4.94 -6.11 0.39
C GLU A 70 5.54 -5.40 -0.83
N LEU A 71 4.72 -4.99 -1.79
CA LEU A 71 5.21 -4.26 -2.97
C LEU A 71 5.77 -2.88 -2.61
N VAL A 72 5.22 -2.21 -1.58
CA VAL A 72 5.77 -0.94 -1.10
C VAL A 72 7.08 -1.15 -0.36
N VAL A 73 7.22 -2.22 0.43
CA VAL A 73 8.51 -2.58 1.05
C VAL A 73 9.55 -2.91 -0.02
N ASP A 74 9.20 -3.72 -1.02
CA ASP A 74 10.08 -4.06 -2.13
C ASP A 74 10.49 -2.80 -2.93
N SER A 75 9.57 -1.86 -3.14
CA SER A 75 9.87 -0.55 -3.71
C SER A 75 10.95 0.20 -2.92
N ALA A 76 10.86 0.25 -1.58
CA ALA A 76 11.88 0.87 -0.74
C ALA A 76 13.26 0.23 -0.93
N VAL A 77 13.33 -1.11 -0.97
CA VAL A 77 14.57 -1.86 -1.21
C VAL A 77 15.11 -1.58 -2.61
N GLN A 78 14.26 -1.58 -3.64
CA GLN A 78 14.65 -1.26 -5.01
C GLN A 78 15.17 0.17 -5.15
N LEU A 79 14.51 1.15 -4.52
CA LEU A 79 14.96 2.53 -4.52
C LEU A 79 16.35 2.68 -3.89
N ARG A 80 16.62 2.00 -2.76
CA ARG A 80 17.94 2.04 -2.12
C ARG A 80 19.04 1.37 -2.95
N THR A 81 18.73 0.21 -3.55
CA THR A 81 19.73 -0.64 -4.21
C THR A 81 19.94 -0.32 -5.69
N LYS A 82 18.90 0.16 -6.37
CA LYS A 82 18.88 0.40 -7.83
C LYS A 82 18.55 1.85 -8.20
N GLY A 83 18.03 2.64 -7.27
CA GLY A 83 17.62 4.03 -7.53
C GLY A 83 16.33 4.18 -8.34
N ALA A 84 15.62 3.08 -8.62
CA ALA A 84 14.38 3.08 -9.38
C ALA A 84 13.53 1.85 -9.04
N VAL A 85 12.21 1.98 -9.18
CA VAL A 85 11.25 0.88 -8.98
C VAL A 85 10.90 0.24 -10.32
N VAL A 86 11.02 -1.08 -10.39
CA VAL A 86 10.60 -1.89 -11.53
C VAL A 86 9.52 -2.87 -11.08
N ILE A 87 8.40 -2.86 -11.78
CA ILE A 87 7.32 -3.82 -11.57
C ILE A 87 7.65 -5.11 -12.32
N ALA A 88 7.85 -6.21 -11.59
CA ALA A 88 8.11 -7.52 -12.19
C ALA A 88 6.85 -8.18 -12.77
N ASP A 89 5.67 -7.92 -12.20
CA ASP A 89 4.41 -8.47 -12.67
C ASP A 89 3.79 -7.57 -13.75
N ALA A 90 3.94 -8.00 -15.01
CA ALA A 90 3.38 -7.30 -16.16
C ALA A 90 1.83 -7.18 -16.14
N ASN A 91 1.14 -7.94 -15.29
CA ASN A 91 -0.32 -7.87 -15.17
C ASN A 91 -0.81 -6.77 -14.22
N LEU A 92 0.07 -6.16 -13.40
CA LEU A 92 -0.35 -5.15 -12.43
C LEU A 92 -1.00 -3.94 -13.10
N GLY A 93 -0.41 -3.37 -14.15
CA GLY A 93 -1.03 -2.27 -14.90
C GLY A 93 -2.39 -2.66 -15.51
N PRO A 94 -2.44 -3.71 -16.36
CA PRO A 94 -3.68 -4.17 -17.00
C PRO A 94 -4.81 -4.49 -16.02
N VAL A 95 -4.53 -5.13 -14.87
CA VAL A 95 -5.59 -5.44 -13.90
C VAL A 95 -6.15 -4.18 -13.25
N HIS A 96 -5.33 -3.16 -12.98
CA HIS A 96 -5.80 -1.88 -12.45
C HIS A 96 -6.69 -1.16 -13.47
N VAL A 97 -6.33 -1.18 -14.75
CA VAL A 97 -7.18 -0.66 -15.84
C VAL A 97 -8.51 -1.41 -15.93
N GLN A 98 -8.46 -2.75 -15.95
CA GLN A 98 -9.65 -3.60 -16.02
C GLN A 98 -10.63 -3.33 -14.87
N LYS A 99 -10.10 -3.03 -13.68
CA LYS A 99 -10.90 -2.71 -12.48
C LYS A 99 -11.38 -1.27 -12.44
N GLY A 100 -11.01 -0.41 -13.39
CA GLY A 100 -11.41 1.00 -13.41
C GLY A 100 -10.69 1.85 -12.37
N VAL A 101 -9.48 1.46 -11.97
CA VAL A 101 -8.64 2.26 -11.08
C VAL A 101 -8.17 3.52 -11.83
N THR A 102 -8.09 4.64 -11.11
CA THR A 102 -7.73 5.96 -11.65
C THR A 102 -6.70 6.58 -10.74
N ASP A 103 -6.06 7.66 -11.18
CA ASP A 103 -5.08 8.41 -10.41
C ASP A 103 -5.59 8.86 -9.03
N ALA A 104 -6.86 9.24 -8.93
CA ALA A 104 -7.48 9.63 -7.67
C ALA A 104 -7.54 8.47 -6.66
N HIS A 105 -7.70 7.23 -7.13
CA HIS A 105 -7.72 6.06 -6.27
C HIS A 105 -6.34 5.78 -5.63
N PHE A 106 -5.23 6.08 -6.32
CA PHE A 106 -3.89 5.96 -5.73
C PHE A 106 -3.70 6.94 -4.56
N VAL A 107 -4.26 8.16 -4.65
CA VAL A 107 -4.20 9.12 -3.54
C VAL A 107 -4.96 8.59 -2.31
N VAL A 108 -6.15 8.03 -2.52
CA VAL A 108 -6.94 7.40 -1.44
C VAL A 108 -6.18 6.25 -0.80
N VAL A 109 -5.56 5.38 -1.61
CA VAL A 109 -4.79 4.25 -1.12
C VAL A 109 -3.55 4.69 -0.36
N LYS A 110 -2.84 5.73 -0.82
CA LYS A 110 -1.69 6.33 -0.11
C LYS A 110 -2.08 6.79 1.29
N GLU A 111 -3.14 7.60 1.40
CA GLU A 111 -3.61 8.13 2.68
C GLU A 111 -4.00 7.00 3.63
N ALA A 112 -4.76 6.01 3.13
CA ALA A 112 -5.16 4.85 3.91
C ALA A 112 -3.95 4.03 4.38
N LEU A 113 -2.97 3.81 3.50
CA LEU A 113 -1.74 3.08 3.82
C LEU A 113 -0.96 3.77 4.94
N LEU A 114 -0.70 5.08 4.82
CA LEU A 114 0.04 5.83 5.83
C LEU A 114 -0.71 5.85 7.17
N LYS A 115 -2.03 5.99 7.15
CA LYS A 115 -2.86 5.90 8.37
C LYS A 115 -2.76 4.51 9.00
N THR A 116 -2.77 3.43 8.21
CA THR A 116 -2.57 2.07 8.71
C THR A 116 -1.19 1.86 9.31
N VAL A 117 -0.11 2.35 8.67
CA VAL A 117 1.25 2.25 9.23
C VAL A 117 1.35 3.02 10.54
N LYS A 118 0.72 4.20 10.65
CA LYS A 118 0.67 4.99 11.88
C LYS A 118 0.01 4.24 13.03
N GLU A 119 -1.17 3.67 12.80
CA GLU A 119 -1.86 2.86 13.81
C GLU A 119 -1.06 1.60 14.19
N ALA A 120 -0.41 0.98 13.20
CA ALA A 120 0.41 -0.22 13.41
C ALA A 120 1.69 0.04 14.24
N THR A 121 2.27 1.22 14.09
CA THR A 121 3.55 1.58 14.71
C THR A 121 3.38 2.36 16.02
N GLY A 122 2.22 2.98 16.22
CA GLY A 122 1.83 3.65 17.46
C GLY A 122 2.88 4.65 17.91
N ALA A 123 3.47 4.42 19.10
CA ALA A 123 4.49 5.29 19.68
C ALA A 123 5.81 5.35 18.87
N LYS A 124 6.05 4.41 17.95
CA LYS A 124 7.22 4.40 17.05
C LYS A 124 7.01 5.24 15.79
N TRP A 125 5.82 5.80 15.59
CA TRP A 125 5.55 6.67 14.45
C TRP A 125 6.41 7.94 14.51
N SER A 126 6.98 8.34 13.36
CA SER A 126 7.73 9.57 13.20
C SER A 126 7.52 10.15 11.80
N ASP A 127 7.89 11.42 11.63
CA ASP A 127 7.80 12.09 10.32
C ASP A 127 8.75 11.44 9.30
N GLU A 128 9.92 10.95 9.74
CA GLU A 128 10.86 10.22 8.89
C GLU A 128 10.30 8.88 8.43
N LEU A 129 9.62 8.14 9.33
CA LEU A 129 8.95 6.90 8.98
C LEU A 129 7.81 7.15 7.98
N SER A 130 6.99 8.17 8.23
CA SER A 130 5.93 8.59 7.32
C SER A 130 6.48 8.90 5.94
N ASN A 131 7.54 9.71 5.88
CA ASN A 131 8.17 10.11 4.64
C ASN A 131 8.78 8.92 3.88
N ALA A 132 9.41 7.98 4.58
CA ALA A 132 10.00 6.80 3.96
C ALA A 132 8.93 5.92 3.27
N TRP A 133 7.80 5.67 3.95
CA TRP A 133 6.66 4.95 3.37
C TRP A 133 6.00 5.71 2.22
N GLU A 134 5.87 7.03 2.36
CA GLU A 134 5.30 7.90 1.33
C GLU A 134 6.12 7.86 0.04
N VAL A 135 7.44 8.04 0.11
CA VAL A 135 8.30 8.02 -1.07
C VAL A 135 8.30 6.63 -1.72
N ALA A 136 8.38 5.56 -0.93
CA ALA A 136 8.32 4.20 -1.44
C ALA A 136 6.98 3.90 -2.15
N TYR A 137 5.87 4.38 -1.61
CA TYR A 137 4.56 4.26 -2.23
C TYR A 137 4.45 5.07 -3.52
N ASP A 138 4.90 6.32 -3.52
CA ASP A 138 4.76 7.22 -4.67
C ASP A 138 5.52 6.68 -5.89
N GLU A 139 6.73 6.15 -5.70
CA GLU A 139 7.53 5.56 -6.77
C GLU A 139 6.92 4.24 -7.28
N LEU A 140 6.36 3.42 -6.40
CA LEU A 140 5.59 2.23 -6.79
C LEU A 140 4.35 2.63 -7.61
N ALA A 141 3.59 3.61 -7.13
CA ALA A 141 2.39 4.10 -7.80
C ALA A 141 2.72 4.67 -9.18
N ALA A 142 3.81 5.43 -9.31
CA ALA A 142 4.30 5.95 -10.59
C ALA A 142 4.64 4.80 -11.56
N ALA A 143 5.31 3.75 -11.08
CA ALA A 143 5.65 2.58 -11.90
C ALA A 143 4.40 1.80 -12.35
N ILE A 144 3.39 1.63 -11.48
CA ILE A 144 2.12 0.98 -11.84
C ILE A 144 1.33 1.84 -12.83
N LYS A 145 1.19 3.14 -12.59
CA LYS A 145 0.49 4.07 -13.50
C LYS A 145 1.11 4.07 -14.89
N LYS A 146 2.44 4.06 -14.98
CA LYS A 146 3.15 3.91 -16.27
C LYS A 146 2.80 2.58 -16.96
N ALA A 147 2.61 1.50 -16.20
CA ALA A 147 2.19 0.21 -16.75
C ALA A 147 0.70 0.14 -17.12
N MET A 148 -0.13 1.07 -16.63
CA MET A 148 -1.56 1.15 -16.98
C MET A 148 -1.78 1.73 -18.39
N GLY A 149 -0.82 2.48 -18.92
CA GLY A 149 -0.90 3.13 -20.24
C GLY A 149 -1.01 4.64 -20.12
#